data_AF-A0A3N5FMH1-F1
#
_entry.id   AF-A0A3N5FMH1-F1
#
_cell.length_a   1.000
_cell.length_b   1.000
_cell.length_c   1.000
_cell.angle_alpha   90.00
_cell.angle_beta   90.00
_cell.angle_gamma   90.00
#
_symmetry.space_group_name_H-M   'P 1'
#
loop_
_entity.id
_entity.type
_entity.pdbx_description
1 polymer ?
#
loop_
_entity_poly.entity_id
_entity_poly.type
_entity_poly.pdbx_seq_one_letter_code
_entity_poly.pdbx_strand_id
1 'polypeptide(L)'
;MGVSYLLAFWEGSLPLATHWIIMPLALFSRRLPYFLRIAHASYLQLDISLEEASEVSGVGKFRTFINISLPLLVKGVLVGVVMFFIMAFQEISTAIFLYRGGWETLPIGIYLNWHRGMEFGISAAMAFLMIVITFILLLIIARIGGGILKAAWGPGEGR
;
A
#
# COMPACT_ATOMS: atom_id res chain seq x y z
N MET A 1 -3.03 -1.85 -18.29
CA MET A 1 -2.91 -0.92 -17.15
C MET A 1 -1.93 0.22 -17.41
N GLY A 2 -0.63 0.01 -17.61
CA GLY A 2 0.30 1.12 -17.93
C GLY A 2 -0.06 1.85 -19.24
N VAL A 3 -0.23 1.10 -20.33
CA VAL A 3 -0.68 1.63 -21.63
C VAL A 3 -2.08 2.26 -21.55
N SER A 4 -2.99 1.71 -20.74
CA SER A 4 -4.33 2.28 -20.58
C SER A 4 -4.32 3.60 -19.81
N TYR A 5 -3.40 3.81 -18.86
CA TYR A 5 -3.22 5.12 -18.23
C TYR A 5 -2.64 6.14 -19.21
N LEU A 6 -1.68 5.72 -20.04
CA LEU A 6 -1.19 6.58 -21.11
C LEU A 6 -2.31 7.00 -22.04
N LEU A 7 -3.07 6.07 -22.61
CA LEU A 7 -4.15 6.40 -23.55
C LEU A 7 -5.25 7.25 -22.88
N ALA A 8 -5.69 6.89 -21.67
CA ALA A 8 -6.74 7.62 -20.97
C ALA A 8 -6.35 9.08 -20.62
N PHE A 9 -5.07 9.35 -20.34
CA PHE A 9 -4.61 10.66 -19.89
C PHE A 9 -3.78 11.43 -20.95
N TRP A 10 -3.48 10.80 -22.09
CA TRP A 10 -2.86 11.42 -23.26
C TRP A 10 -3.92 11.91 -24.26
N GLU A 11 -4.99 11.14 -24.47
CA GLU A 11 -6.09 11.49 -25.39
C GLU A 11 -7.30 12.12 -24.67
N GLY A 12 -7.30 12.14 -23.34
CA GLY A 12 -8.37 12.72 -22.53
C GLY A 12 -8.35 14.26 -22.47
N SER A 13 -9.51 14.85 -22.16
CA SER A 13 -9.75 16.32 -22.10
C SER A 13 -8.92 17.10 -21.06
N LEU A 14 -8.11 16.42 -20.24
CA LEU A 14 -7.22 17.01 -19.25
C LEU A 14 -5.83 16.37 -19.40
N PRO A 15 -4.78 17.10 -19.83
CA PRO A 15 -3.43 16.57 -19.99
C PRO A 15 -2.72 16.42 -18.62
N LEU A 16 -3.33 15.64 -17.74
CA LEU A 16 -2.82 15.27 -16.42
C LEU A 16 -1.49 14.51 -16.53
N ALA A 17 -1.25 13.81 -17.64
CA ALA A 17 0.03 13.17 -17.98
C ALA A 17 1.22 14.15 -18.07
N THR A 18 0.96 15.46 -18.10
CA THR A 18 1.99 16.50 -18.10
C THR A 18 2.42 16.89 -16.68
N HIS A 19 1.62 16.57 -15.66
CA HIS A 19 1.84 16.97 -14.28
C HIS A 19 2.32 15.79 -13.44
N TRP A 20 3.18 16.05 -12.45
CA TRP A 20 3.71 15.02 -11.55
C TRP A 20 2.63 14.25 -10.79
N ILE A 21 1.45 14.84 -10.60
CA ILE A 21 0.32 14.26 -9.84
C ILE A 21 -0.26 13.00 -10.47
N ILE A 22 -0.04 12.76 -11.77
CA ILE A 22 -0.52 11.55 -12.44
C ILE A 22 0.10 10.28 -11.84
N MET A 23 1.35 10.36 -11.38
CA MET A 23 2.07 9.25 -10.79
C MET A 23 1.42 8.74 -9.49
N PRO A 24 1.24 9.55 -8.44
CA PRO A 24 0.58 9.10 -7.22
C PRO A 24 -0.87 8.69 -7.46
N LEU A 25 -1.61 9.36 -8.35
CA LEU A 25 -2.98 8.97 -8.69
C LEU A 25 -3.07 7.60 -9.34
N ALA A 26 -2.21 7.30 -10.32
CA ALA A 26 -2.17 6.01 -11.00
C ALA A 26 -1.72 4.87 -10.08
N LEU A 27 -0.77 5.15 -9.17
CA LEU A 27 -0.37 4.20 -8.13
C LEU A 27 -1.51 3.96 -7.13
N PHE A 28 -2.20 5.02 -6.71
CA PHE A 28 -3.33 4.94 -5.79
C PHE A 28 -4.46 4.10 -6.37
N SER A 29 -4.95 4.41 -7.57
CA SER A 29 -6.03 3.66 -8.22
C SER A 29 -5.67 2.19 -8.44
N ARG A 30 -4.40 1.89 -8.75
CA ARG A 30 -3.92 0.52 -8.95
C ARG A 30 -3.81 -0.28 -7.65
N ARG A 31 -3.42 0.36 -6.54
CA ARG A 31 -3.16 -0.31 -5.26
C ARG A 31 -4.34 -0.28 -4.29
N LEU A 32 -5.30 0.62 -4.50
CA LEU A 32 -6.50 0.74 -3.68
C LEU A 32 -7.28 -0.59 -3.52
N PRO A 33 -7.47 -1.42 -4.56
CA PRO A 33 -8.18 -2.69 -4.40
C PRO A 33 -7.50 -3.66 -3.41
N TYR A 34 -6.16 -3.63 -3.32
CA TYR A 34 -5.42 -4.45 -2.37
C TYR A 34 -5.61 -3.99 -0.93
N PHE A 35 -5.58 -2.67 -0.70
CA PHE A 35 -5.94 -2.08 0.59
C PHE A 35 -7.35 -2.50 1.02
N LEU A 36 -8.33 -2.34 0.14
CA LEU A 36 -9.73 -2.68 0.41
C LEU A 36 -9.88 -4.17 0.74
N ARG A 37 -9.16 -5.04 0.03
CA ARG A 37 -9.17 -6.48 0.30
C ARG A 37 -8.64 -6.82 1.69
N ILE A 38 -7.59 -6.14 2.15
CA ILE A 38 -7.04 -6.34 3.50
C ILE A 38 -8.00 -5.78 4.56
N ALA A 39 -8.52 -4.58 4.36
CA ALA A 39 -9.49 -3.97 5.28
C ALA A 39 -10.77 -4.83 5.41
N HIS A 40 -11.27 -5.36 4.28
CA HIS A 40 -12.41 -6.26 4.26
C HIS A 40 -12.12 -7.59 4.97
N ALA A 41 -10.91 -8.16 4.78
CA ALA A 41 -10.52 -9.37 5.51
C ALA A 41 -10.46 -9.15 7.03
N SER A 42 -10.06 -7.96 7.48
CA SER A 42 -10.15 -7.59 8.90
C SER A 42 -11.58 -7.37 9.38
N TYR A 43 -12.46 -6.85 8.51
CA TYR A 43 -13.88 -6.69 8.80
C TYR A 43 -14.58 -8.02 9.04
N LEU A 44 -14.30 -9.03 8.21
CA LEU A 44 -14.85 -10.37 8.37
C LEU A 44 -14.43 -11.08 9.67
N GLN A 45 -13.43 -10.57 10.40
CA GLN A 45 -13.02 -11.11 11.69
C GLN A 45 -13.77 -10.48 12.87
N LEU A 46 -14.53 -9.40 12.65
CA LEU A 46 -15.34 -8.80 13.69
C LEU A 46 -16.56 -9.67 13.99
N ASP A 47 -16.94 -9.70 15.26
CA ASP A 47 -18.19 -10.30 15.69
C ASP A 47 -19.35 -9.38 15.31
N ILE A 48 -20.23 -9.86 14.42
CA ILE A 48 -21.41 -9.14 13.93
C ILE A 48 -22.35 -8.73 15.07
N SER A 49 -22.37 -9.48 16.18
CA SER A 49 -23.24 -9.22 17.32
C SER A 49 -22.99 -7.85 17.99
N LEU A 50 -21.77 -7.31 17.86
CA LEU A 50 -21.42 -5.97 18.35
C LEU A 50 -22.15 -4.88 17.56
N GLU A 51 -22.28 -5.07 16.25
CA GLU A 51 -23.01 -4.13 15.39
C GLU A 51 -24.53 -4.26 15.61
N GLU A 52 -25.04 -5.49 15.69
CA GLU A 52 -26.45 -5.76 15.95
C GLU A 52 -26.90 -5.20 17.31
N ALA A 53 -26.09 -5.33 18.37
CA ALA A 53 -26.40 -4.76 19.68
C ALA A 53 -26.49 -3.23 19.67
N SER A 54 -25.61 -2.57 18.89
CA SER A 54 -25.63 -1.12 18.69
C SER A 54 -26.90 -0.69 17.92
N GLU A 55 -27.28 -1.44 16.88
CA GLU A 55 -28.49 -1.17 16.11
C GLU A 55 -29.78 -1.38 16.93
N VAL A 56 -29.86 -2.45 17.75
CA VAL A 56 -30.98 -2.69 18.68
C VAL A 56 -31.10 -1.59 19.72
N SER A 57 -29.97 -0.96 20.10
CA SER A 57 -29.93 0.19 21.01
C SER A 57 -30.37 1.52 20.34
N GLY A 58 -30.84 1.48 19.09
CA GLY A 58 -31.35 2.64 18.35
C GLY A 58 -30.28 3.44 17.61
N VAL A 59 -29.05 2.94 17.48
CA VAL A 59 -27.98 3.62 16.75
C VAL A 59 -28.05 3.25 15.26
N GLY A 60 -28.02 4.25 14.37
CA GLY A 60 -28.01 4.01 12.93
C GLY A 60 -26.68 3.44 12.42
N LYS A 61 -26.73 2.66 11.33
CA LYS A 61 -25.60 1.93 10.72
C LYS A 61 -24.29 2.71 10.60
N PHE A 62 -24.37 3.96 10.14
CA PHE A 62 -23.19 4.82 9.97
C PHE A 62 -22.51 5.15 11.30
N ARG A 63 -23.29 5.44 12.35
CA ARG A 63 -22.76 5.66 13.70
C ARG A 63 -22.24 4.36 14.32
N THR A 64 -22.94 3.24 14.11
CA THR A 64 -22.46 1.90 14.53
C THR A 64 -21.09 1.61 13.92
N PHE A 65 -20.93 1.81 12.61
CA PHE A 65 -19.65 1.63 11.92
C PHE A 65 -18.54 2.51 12.51
N ILE A 66 -18.77 3.81 12.67
CA ILE A 66 -17.73 4.75 13.16
C ILE A 66 -17.36 4.48 14.62
N ASN A 67 -18.33 4.12 15.46
CA ASN A 67 -18.12 4.02 16.91
C ASN A 67 -17.73 2.60 17.37
N ILE A 68 -18.12 1.57 16.62
CA ILE A 68 -17.90 0.16 16.98
C ILE A 68 -16.90 -0.47 16.01
N SER A 69 -17.26 -0.58 14.74
CA SER A 69 -16.47 -1.34 13.77
C SER A 69 -15.12 -0.69 13.49
N LEU A 70 -15.10 0.59 13.12
CA LEU A 70 -13.87 1.30 12.71
C LEU A 70 -12.76 1.30 13.79
N PRO A 71 -13.04 1.56 15.07
CA PRO A 71 -12.05 1.44 16.14
C PRO A 71 -11.50 0.02 16.31
N LEU A 72 -12.35 -1.00 16.14
CA LEU A 72 -11.92 -2.40 16.19
C LEU A 72 -11.08 -2.79 14.95
N LEU A 73 -11.39 -2.21 13.79
CA LEU A 73 -10.66 -2.44 12.54
C LEU A 73 -9.34 -1.69 12.44
N VAL A 74 -9.07 -0.70 13.29
CA VAL A 74 -7.99 0.26 13.09
C VAL A 74 -6.63 -0.42 12.83
N LYS A 75 -6.35 -1.53 13.53
CA LYS A 75 -5.11 -2.30 13.32
C LYS A 75 -5.06 -2.96 11.93
N GLY A 76 -6.16 -3.58 11.52
CA GLY A 76 -6.28 -4.21 10.19
C GLY A 76 -6.20 -3.20 9.05
N VAL A 77 -6.86 -2.06 9.21
CA VAL A 77 -6.79 -0.92 8.28
C VAL A 77 -5.36 -0.40 8.17
N LEU A 78 -4.66 -0.20 9.30
CA LEU A 78 -3.27 0.26 9.29
C LEU A 78 -2.34 -0.73 8.57
N VAL A 79 -2.51 -2.04 8.78
CA VAL A 79 -1.76 -3.06 8.03
C VAL A 79 -2.03 -2.93 6.52
N GLY A 80 -3.29 -2.75 6.13
CA GLY A 80 -3.67 -2.51 4.74
C GLY A 80 -3.01 -1.28 4.15
N VAL A 81 -2.97 -0.16 4.89
CA VAL A 81 -2.33 1.09 4.45
C VAL A 81 -0.83 0.89 4.23
N VAL A 82 -0.13 0.26 5.18
CA VAL A 82 1.31 0.04 5.04
C VAL A 82 1.61 -0.90 3.88
N MET A 83 0.81 -1.95 3.70
CA MET A 83 0.95 -2.87 2.57
C MET A 83 0.70 -2.18 1.22
N PHE A 84 -0.29 -1.29 1.16
CA PHE A 84 -0.54 -0.43 0.01
C PHE A 84 0.70 0.40 -0.35
N PHE A 85 1.36 1.02 0.63
CA PHE A 85 2.59 1.77 0.39
C PHE A 85 3.72 0.88 -0.11
N ILE A 86 3.97 -0.26 0.52
CA ILE A 86 5.00 -1.22 0.07
C ILE A 86 4.79 -1.56 -1.41
N MET A 87 3.57 -1.92 -1.79
CA MET A 87 3.24 -2.27 -3.18
C MET A 87 3.34 -1.09 -4.15
N ALA A 88 3.07 0.14 -3.69
CA ALA A 88 3.20 1.34 -4.50
C ALA A 88 4.67 1.70 -4.76
N PHE A 89 5.53 1.62 -3.73
CA PHE A 89 6.97 1.92 -3.84
C PHE A 89 7.73 0.96 -4.77
N GLN A 90 7.22 -0.25 -4.97
CA GLN A 90 7.83 -1.29 -5.81
C GLN A 90 7.25 -1.32 -7.24
N GLU A 91 6.29 -0.46 -7.56
CA GLU A 91 5.61 -0.51 -8.86
C GLU A 91 6.43 0.17 -9.96
N ILE A 92 7.03 -0.64 -10.83
CA ILE A 92 7.71 -0.16 -12.04
C ILE A 92 6.79 -0.17 -13.27
N SER A 93 5.89 -1.15 -13.39
CA SER A 93 5.15 -1.41 -14.63
C SER A 93 4.25 -0.27 -15.04
N THR A 94 3.67 0.48 -14.10
CA THR A 94 2.88 1.68 -14.39
C THR A 94 3.77 2.92 -14.48
N ALA A 95 4.79 3.00 -13.61
CA ALA A 95 5.69 4.14 -13.54
C ALA A 95 6.48 4.36 -14.83
N ILE A 96 6.92 3.29 -15.51
CA ILE A 96 7.76 3.40 -16.71
C ILE A 96 7.02 4.00 -17.91
N PHE A 97 5.70 3.91 -17.93
CA PHE A 97 4.87 4.51 -18.97
C PHE A 97 4.53 5.97 -18.67
N LEU A 98 4.51 6.37 -17.39
CA LEU A 98 4.03 7.69 -16.96
C LEU A 98 5.16 8.63 -16.51
N TYR A 99 6.36 8.12 -16.28
CA TYR A 99 7.46 8.97 -15.80
C TYR A 99 7.85 10.02 -16.85
N ARG A 100 8.29 11.17 -16.35
CA ARG A 100 8.96 12.21 -17.11
C ARG A 100 10.22 12.61 -16.36
N GLY A 101 11.19 13.16 -17.10
CA GLY A 101 12.44 13.64 -16.52
C GLY A 101 12.18 14.62 -15.37
N GLY A 102 12.78 14.37 -14.21
CA GLY A 102 12.68 15.20 -13.01
C GLY A 102 11.68 14.73 -11.95
N TRP A 103 10.84 13.73 -12.23
CA TRP A 103 9.89 13.14 -11.27
C TRP A 103 9.98 11.61 -11.22
N GLU A 104 11.19 11.07 -11.37
CA GLU A 104 11.45 9.65 -11.35
C GLU A 104 11.12 9.06 -9.96
N THR A 105 10.34 7.98 -9.94
CA THR A 105 10.20 7.19 -8.72
C THR A 105 11.47 6.38 -8.48
N LEU A 106 11.71 5.97 -7.23
CA LEU A 106 12.84 5.10 -6.88
C LEU A 106 13.06 3.91 -7.84
N PRO A 107 12.05 3.08 -8.18
CA PRO A 107 12.24 1.98 -9.14
C PRO A 107 12.62 2.45 -10.55
N ILE A 108 12.15 3.63 -10.98
CA ILE A 108 12.54 4.22 -12.27
C ILE A 108 13.98 4.73 -12.22
N GLY A 109 14.38 5.39 -11.13
CA GLY A 109 15.78 5.79 -10.92
C GLY A 109 16.74 4.60 -10.94
N ILE A 110 16.39 3.50 -10.27
CA ILE A 110 17.17 2.26 -10.31
C ILE A 110 17.28 1.75 -11.74
N TYR A 111 16.16 1.64 -12.45
CA TYR A 111 16.09 1.13 -13.81
C TYR A 111 16.91 1.96 -14.80
N LEU A 112 16.78 3.29 -14.77
CA LEU A 112 17.48 4.18 -15.69
C LEU A 112 19.00 4.15 -15.48
N ASN A 113 19.47 4.21 -14.23
CA ASN A 113 20.90 4.15 -13.92
C ASN A 113 21.52 2.79 -14.26
N TRP A 114 20.73 1.71 -14.11
CA TRP A 114 21.17 0.36 -14.44
C TRP A 114 21.23 0.17 -15.96
N HIS A 115 20.18 0.59 -16.67
CA HIS A 115 20.07 0.42 -18.12
C HIS A 115 21.09 1.27 -18.90
N ARG A 116 21.47 2.44 -18.38
CA ARG A 116 22.51 3.30 -18.97
C ARG A 116 23.93 2.73 -18.83
N GLY A 117 24.12 1.67 -18.03
CA GLY A 117 25.38 0.90 -17.97
C GLY A 117 26.58 1.61 -17.33
N MET A 118 26.50 2.90 -17.01
CA MET A 118 27.64 3.66 -16.47
C MET A 118 27.61 3.87 -14.95
N GLU A 119 26.50 3.57 -14.26
CA GLU A 119 26.32 3.93 -12.84
C GLU A 119 25.72 2.79 -11.98
N PHE A 120 26.26 1.57 -12.11
CA PHE A 120 25.84 0.42 -11.29
C PHE A 120 25.89 0.69 -9.77
N GLY A 121 26.87 1.47 -9.31
CA GLY A 121 26.99 1.84 -7.89
C GLY A 121 25.79 2.65 -7.38
N ILE A 122 25.29 3.59 -8.18
CA ILE A 122 24.13 4.42 -7.82
C ILE A 122 22.85 3.59 -7.86
N SER A 123 22.67 2.74 -8.89
CA SER A 123 21.55 1.79 -8.93
C SER A 123 21.54 0.85 -7.72
N ALA A 124 22.69 0.32 -7.33
CA ALA A 124 22.81 -0.57 -6.18
C ALA A 124 22.48 0.15 -4.87
N ALA A 125 22.95 1.39 -4.69
CA ALA A 125 22.63 2.20 -3.52
C ALA A 125 21.12 2.52 -3.43
N MET A 126 20.50 2.90 -4.55
CA MET A 126 19.04 3.14 -4.61
C MET A 126 18.24 1.86 -4.33
N ALA A 127 18.66 0.72 -4.88
CA ALA A 127 18.02 -0.57 -4.62
C ALA A 127 18.15 -0.97 -3.14
N PHE A 128 19.32 -0.79 -2.53
CA PHE A 128 19.54 -1.02 -1.12
C PHE A 128 18.64 -0.12 -0.25
N LEU A 129 18.53 1.17 -0.58
CA LEU A 129 17.63 2.10 0.12
C LEU A 129 16.17 1.66 0.02
N MET A 130 15.74 1.18 -1.15
CA MET A 130 14.38 0.64 -1.35
C MET A 130 14.14 -0.62 -0.50
N ILE A 131 15.14 -1.50 -0.36
CA ILE A 131 15.10 -2.67 0.53
C ILE A 131 14.95 -2.22 1.99
N VAL A 132 15.75 -1.25 2.43
CA VAL A 132 15.70 -0.71 3.81
C VAL A 132 14.34 -0.11 4.12
N ILE A 133 13.78 0.71 3.21
CA ILE A 133 12.43 1.28 3.38
C ILE A 133 11.39 0.17 3.48
N THR A 134 11.42 -0.79 2.56
CA THR A 134 10.48 -1.92 2.57
C THR A 134 10.59 -2.71 3.87
N PHE A 135 11.81 -2.97 4.34
CA PHE A 135 12.06 -3.68 5.59
C PHE A 135 11.49 -2.92 6.80
N ILE A 136 11.70 -1.60 6.88
CA ILE A 136 11.12 -0.76 7.94
C ILE A 136 9.59 -0.83 7.92
N LEU A 137 8.96 -0.73 6.75
CA LEU A 137 7.50 -0.84 6.62
C LEU A 137 6.99 -2.23 7.06
N LEU A 138 7.70 -3.30 6.72
CA LEU A 138 7.38 -4.65 7.20
C LEU A 138 7.53 -4.77 8.73
N LEU A 139 8.55 -4.15 9.32
CA LEU A 139 8.69 -4.10 10.79
C LEU A 139 7.51 -3.37 11.43
N ILE A 140 7.04 -2.26 10.84
CA ILE A 140 5.85 -1.54 11.32
C ILE A 140 4.62 -2.46 11.30
N ILE A 141 4.38 -3.19 10.20
CA ILE A 141 3.30 -4.18 10.12
C ILE A 141 3.45 -5.24 11.22
N ALA A 142 4.65 -5.80 11.39
CA ALA A 142 4.91 -6.83 12.39
C ALA A 142 4.66 -6.35 13.83
N ARG A 143 4.93 -5.06 14.11
CA ARG A 143 4.62 -4.43 15.40
C ARG A 143 3.12 -4.18 15.60
N ILE A 144 2.41 -3.74 14.56
CA ILE A 144 0.95 -3.51 14.62
C ILE A 144 0.19 -4.84 14.80
N GLY A 145 0.64 -5.90 14.11
CA GLY A 145 0.04 -7.24 14.15
C GLY A 145 0.31 -8.05 15.42
N GLY A 146 1.09 -7.55 16.38
CA GLY A 146 1.21 -8.19 17.70
C GLY A 146 2.07 -9.46 17.75
N GLY A 147 2.99 -9.69 16.80
CA GLY A 147 4.06 -10.67 17.01
C GLY A 147 4.15 -11.82 16.03
N ILE A 148 4.26 -11.54 14.73
CA ILE A 148 4.81 -12.54 13.77
C ILE A 148 6.16 -13.08 14.29
N LEU A 149 6.97 -12.24 14.95
CA LEU A 149 8.21 -12.65 15.63
C LEU A 149 7.99 -13.46 16.91
N LYS A 150 6.87 -13.28 17.62
CA LYS A 150 6.53 -14.03 18.84
C LYS A 150 5.94 -15.40 18.52
N ALA A 151 5.32 -15.55 17.35
CA ALA A 151 4.84 -16.83 16.80
C ALA A 151 5.98 -17.63 16.13
N ALA A 152 6.89 -16.96 15.41
CA ALA A 152 8.07 -17.60 14.83
C ALA A 152 9.11 -18.04 15.88
N TRP A 153 9.08 -17.45 17.07
CA TRP A 153 9.99 -17.73 18.20
C TRP A 153 9.24 -18.02 19.51
N GLY A 154 8.03 -18.55 19.43
CA GLY A 154 7.30 -19.01 20.61
C GLY A 154 8.16 -20.03 21.36
N PRO A 155 8.26 -19.97 22.71
CA PRO A 155 9.12 -20.87 23.46
C PRO A 155 8.68 -22.30 23.13
N GLY A 156 9.63 -23.10 22.63
CA GLY A 156 9.40 -24.51 22.37
C GLY A 156 8.72 -25.15 23.57
N GLU A 157 7.60 -25.80 23.32
CA GLU A 157 6.85 -26.56 24.31
C GLU A 157 7.77 -27.63 24.92
N GLY A 158 8.34 -27.30 26.07
CA GLY A 158 8.91 -28.24 27.02
C GLY A 158 7.92 -28.42 28.15
N ARG A 159 6.95 -29.32 27.96
CA ARG A 159 6.27 -30.05 29.03
C ARG A 159 6.15 -31.50 28.63
#